data_AF-A0A2T2UN72-F1
#
_entry.id   AF-A0A2T2UN72-F1
#
_cell.length_a   1.000
_cell.length_b   1.000
_cell.length_c   1.000
_cell.angle_alpha   90.00
_cell.angle_beta   90.00
_cell.angle_gamma   90.00
#
_symmetry.space_group_name_H-M   'P 1'
#
loop_
_entity.id
_entity.type
_entity.pdbx_description
1 polymer ?
#
loop_
_entity_poly.entity_id
_entity_poly.type
_entity_poly.pdbx_seq_one_letter_code
_entity_poly.pdbx_strand_id
1 'polypeptide(L)'
;MVATGTGTVEFFSRVQVVTTLPDDSPDYRTRRSTWRSTAVFITLPTDDWLRLIGAGQAAGLKAKPEVGIQHGAGGGATTTEELEQIGQQDPSQAIAQARRFLDAGAYQIMMESEGITENVPEMQTKIPAQFIDELGLENLMFEAADPHVFPWYVQNYGPEVNLFVDHSQIVQFECLRSGIWGPHDLFGRVHTFKGDGRSA
;
A
#
# COMPACT_ATOMS: atom_id res chain seq x y z
N MET A 1 27.54 33.79 15.47
CA MET A 1 26.29 34.16 14.78
C MET A 1 25.54 32.85 14.54
N VAL A 2 24.48 32.62 15.30
CA VAL A 2 23.68 31.38 15.25
C VAL A 2 22.78 31.47 14.02
N ALA A 3 22.91 30.54 13.09
CA ALA A 3 21.94 30.36 12.01
C ALA A 3 20.91 29.34 12.50
N THR A 4 19.84 29.84 13.11
CA THR A 4 18.58 29.12 13.28
C THR A 4 17.83 29.13 11.95
N GLY A 5 17.87 28.01 11.23
CA GLY A 5 17.02 27.75 10.07
C GLY A 5 16.47 26.34 10.22
N THR A 6 15.23 26.25 10.70
CA THR A 6 14.45 25.00 10.78
C THR A 6 14.26 24.44 9.38
N GLY A 7 14.99 23.37 9.06
CA GLY A 7 14.75 22.60 7.84
C GLY A 7 13.43 21.86 7.96
N THR A 8 12.39 22.37 7.30
CA THR A 8 11.18 21.59 7.04
C THR A 8 11.52 20.58 5.96
N VAL A 9 11.61 19.31 6.33
CA VAL A 9 11.63 18.22 5.35
C VAL A 9 10.21 18.12 4.81
N GLU A 10 10.04 18.41 3.52
CA GLU A 10 8.74 18.27 2.84
C GLU A 10 8.52 16.81 2.43
N PHE A 11 7.31 16.31 2.69
CA PHE A 11 6.95 14.92 2.47
C PHE A 11 6.22 14.78 1.13
N PHE A 12 6.68 13.84 0.32
CA PHE A 12 5.92 13.34 -0.80
C PHE A 12 5.04 12.21 -0.27
N SER A 13 3.76 12.26 -0.57
CA SER A 13 2.85 11.14 -0.38
C SER A 13 1.76 11.27 -1.42
N ARG A 14 1.28 10.17 -1.97
CA ARG A 14 0.10 10.18 -2.84
C ARG A 14 -1.13 9.93 -1.97
N VAL A 15 -2.31 10.31 -2.43
CA VAL A 15 -3.55 9.88 -1.79
C VAL A 15 -4.48 9.31 -2.81
N GLN A 16 -4.79 8.03 -2.64
CA GLN A 16 -5.90 7.39 -3.33
C GLN A 16 -7.15 7.59 -2.49
N VAL A 17 -8.12 8.36 -2.98
CA VAL A 17 -9.41 8.50 -2.31
C VAL A 17 -10.37 7.48 -2.87
N VAL A 18 -10.90 6.62 -2.00
CA VAL A 18 -11.83 5.56 -2.36
C VAL A 18 -13.27 5.95 -2.01
N THR A 19 -14.21 5.72 -2.93
CA THR A 19 -15.64 5.59 -2.59
C THR A 19 -15.98 4.13 -2.33
N THR A 20 -16.74 3.81 -1.28
CA THR A 20 -17.50 2.55 -1.25
C THR A 20 -18.97 2.89 -1.25
N LEU A 21 -19.72 2.39 -2.23
CA LEU A 21 -21.17 2.23 -2.05
C LEU A 21 -21.39 1.20 -0.93
N PRO A 22 -22.42 1.37 -0.08
CA PRO A 22 -22.70 0.39 0.98
C PRO A 22 -22.95 -0.98 0.35
N ASP A 23 -22.24 -2.00 0.85
CA ASP A 23 -22.42 -3.41 0.48
C ASP A 23 -22.25 -4.26 1.74
N ASP A 24 -23.38 -4.75 2.25
CA ASP A 24 -23.50 -5.57 3.46
C ASP A 24 -23.31 -7.07 3.17
N SER A 25 -22.76 -7.45 2.01
CA SER A 25 -22.59 -8.86 1.68
C SER A 25 -21.57 -9.57 2.60
N PRO A 26 -21.93 -10.75 3.15
CA PRO A 26 -21.09 -11.50 4.08
C PRO A 26 -19.93 -12.23 3.39
N ASP A 27 -19.90 -12.27 2.05
CA ASP A 27 -18.87 -12.93 1.25
C ASP A 27 -17.96 -11.89 0.58
N TYR A 28 -16.67 -11.91 0.95
CA TYR A 28 -15.62 -11.07 0.37
C TYR A 28 -15.52 -11.18 -1.16
N ARG A 29 -15.90 -12.31 -1.76
CA ARG A 29 -15.91 -12.52 -3.23
C ARG A 29 -17.01 -11.76 -3.94
N THR A 30 -18.05 -11.35 -3.21
CA THR A 30 -19.22 -10.68 -3.76
C THR A 30 -19.32 -9.21 -3.39
N ARG A 31 -18.37 -8.71 -2.57
CA ARG A 31 -18.31 -7.30 -2.20
C ARG A 31 -18.00 -6.44 -3.44
N ARG A 32 -19.02 -5.83 -4.01
CA ARG A 32 -18.90 -4.86 -5.10
C ARG A 32 -18.93 -3.45 -4.54
N SER A 33 -17.84 -3.06 -3.91
CA SER A 33 -17.51 -1.64 -3.75
C SER A 33 -17.07 -1.11 -5.11
N THR A 34 -17.71 -0.04 -5.59
CA THR A 34 -17.22 0.69 -6.76
C THR A 34 -16.08 1.58 -6.31
N TRP A 35 -14.85 1.11 -6.51
CA TRP A 35 -13.64 1.87 -6.18
C TRP A 35 -13.33 2.85 -7.32
N ARG A 36 -13.30 4.15 -7.03
CA ARG A 36 -12.55 5.11 -7.85
C ARG A 36 -11.21 5.31 -7.16
N SER A 37 -10.12 5.22 -7.92
CA SER A 37 -8.79 5.62 -7.47
C SER A 37 -8.40 6.87 -8.24
N THR A 38 -8.00 7.91 -7.53
CA THR A 38 -7.35 9.09 -8.11
C THR A 38 -5.97 9.17 -7.51
N ALA A 39 -4.92 9.08 -8.30
CA ALA A 39 -3.56 9.37 -7.85
C ALA A 39 -3.34 10.88 -7.92
N VAL A 40 -2.86 11.47 -6.83
CA VAL A 40 -2.51 12.89 -6.76
C VAL A 40 -1.01 12.99 -6.54
N PHE A 41 -0.29 13.60 -7.49
CA PHE A 41 1.14 13.84 -7.45
C PHE A 41 1.43 15.25 -6.94
N ILE A 42 1.26 15.47 -5.63
CA ILE A 42 1.54 16.74 -4.98
C ILE A 42 2.34 16.53 -3.70
N THR A 43 3.31 17.39 -3.46
CA THR A 43 4.04 17.45 -2.19
C THR A 43 3.24 18.29 -1.22
N LEU A 44 2.93 17.74 -0.04
CA LEU A 44 2.26 18.49 1.02
C LEU A 44 2.84 18.12 2.39
N PRO A 45 2.92 19.07 3.32
CA PRO A 45 3.19 18.76 4.72
C PRO A 45 2.17 17.73 5.26
N THR A 46 2.61 16.87 6.16
CA THR A 46 1.74 15.84 6.77
C THR A 46 0.46 16.43 7.37
N ASP A 47 0.51 17.62 7.96
CA ASP A 47 -0.67 18.28 8.53
C ASP A 47 -1.73 18.63 7.47
N ASP A 48 -1.31 18.97 6.25
CA ASP A 48 -2.22 19.22 5.13
C ASP A 48 -2.83 17.92 4.62
N TRP A 49 -2.08 16.82 4.63
CA TRP A 49 -2.63 15.50 4.36
C TRP A 49 -3.71 15.08 5.35
N LEU A 50 -3.52 15.36 6.64
CA LEU A 50 -4.54 15.08 7.66
C LEU A 50 -5.82 15.88 7.39
N ARG A 51 -5.71 17.13 6.93
CA ARG A 51 -6.87 17.94 6.52
C ARG A 51 -7.58 17.35 5.30
N LEU A 52 -6.83 16.84 4.32
CA LEU A 52 -7.40 16.18 3.13
C LEU A 52 -8.11 14.88 3.49
N ILE A 53 -7.55 14.07 4.39
CA ILE A 53 -8.20 12.86 4.93
C ILE A 53 -9.54 13.25 5.57
N GLY A 54 -9.53 14.24 6.46
CA GLY A 54 -10.74 14.73 7.11
C GLY A 54 -11.79 15.27 6.12
N ALA A 55 -11.36 16.00 5.09
CA ALA A 55 -12.24 16.49 4.03
C ALA A 55 -12.85 15.34 3.21
N GLY A 56 -12.07 14.32 2.88
CA GLY A 56 -12.55 13.12 2.20
C GLY A 56 -13.60 12.37 3.03
N GLN A 57 -13.35 12.19 4.32
CA GLN A 57 -14.30 11.56 5.23
C GLN A 57 -15.60 12.37 5.37
N ALA A 58 -15.50 13.70 5.48
CA ALA A 58 -16.67 14.58 5.53
C ALA A 58 -17.52 14.48 4.24
N ALA A 59 -16.90 14.13 3.12
CA ALA A 59 -17.57 13.86 1.85
C ALA A 59 -18.07 12.40 1.72
N GLY A 60 -17.96 11.57 2.76
CA GLY A 60 -18.37 10.16 2.75
C GLY A 60 -17.39 9.23 2.03
N LEU A 61 -16.14 9.65 1.85
CA LEU A 61 -15.10 8.89 1.18
C LEU A 61 -14.22 8.14 2.20
N LYS A 62 -13.70 6.99 1.79
CA LYS A 62 -12.66 6.25 2.51
C LYS A 62 -11.30 6.70 2.00
N ALA A 63 -10.57 7.47 2.79
CA ALA A 63 -9.22 7.86 2.43
C ALA A 63 -8.27 6.66 2.51
N LYS A 64 -7.49 6.43 1.44
CA LYS A 64 -6.40 5.44 1.40
C LYS A 64 -5.10 6.15 0.99
N PRO A 65 -4.47 6.89 1.92
CA PRO A 65 -3.22 7.57 1.64
C PRO A 65 -2.10 6.59 1.36
N GLU A 66 -1.14 7.03 0.56
CA GLU A 66 -0.01 6.27 0.07
C GLU A 66 1.27 6.83 0.67
N VAL A 67 2.16 5.95 1.12
CA VAL A 67 3.44 6.30 1.72
C VAL A 67 4.54 5.52 1.03
N GLY A 68 5.63 6.21 0.71
CA GLY A 68 6.82 5.65 0.09
C GLY A 68 8.07 5.96 0.91
N ILE A 69 9.13 5.21 0.65
CA ILE A 69 10.47 5.49 1.19
C ILE A 69 11.39 6.13 0.14
N GLN A 70 10.94 6.17 -1.11
CA GLN A 70 11.66 6.72 -2.24
C GLN A 70 10.62 7.21 -3.24
N HIS A 71 10.84 8.39 -3.80
CA HIS A 71 9.82 9.07 -4.60
C HIS A 71 10.42 9.51 -5.92
N GLY A 72 9.84 9.00 -7.01
CA GLY A 72 10.06 9.53 -8.34
C GLY A 72 8.73 9.86 -9.02
N ALA A 73 8.73 9.90 -10.35
CA ALA A 73 7.56 10.28 -11.16
C ALA A 73 6.42 9.26 -11.12
N GLY A 74 6.67 8.05 -10.59
CA GLY A 74 5.71 6.93 -10.53
C GLY A 74 5.54 6.20 -11.87
N GLY A 75 4.98 4.98 -11.80
CA GLY A 75 4.65 4.18 -12.98
C GLY A 75 5.86 3.81 -13.85
N GLY A 76 7.03 3.60 -13.24
CA GLY A 76 8.28 3.27 -13.94
C GLY A 76 8.90 4.41 -14.76
N ALA A 77 8.41 5.65 -14.62
CA ALA A 77 8.96 6.81 -15.35
C ALA A 77 10.30 7.32 -14.80
N THR A 78 10.63 6.96 -13.56
CA THR A 78 11.93 7.25 -12.93
C THR A 78 12.88 6.08 -13.16
N THR A 79 14.10 6.37 -13.61
CA THR A 79 15.14 5.35 -13.71
C THR A 79 15.68 4.96 -12.34
N THR A 80 16.24 3.76 -12.24
CA THR A 80 16.91 3.30 -11.02
C THR A 80 18.05 4.25 -10.61
N GLU A 81 18.83 4.72 -11.59
CA GLU A 81 19.94 5.64 -11.36
C GLU A 81 19.48 7.00 -10.80
N GLU A 82 18.37 7.55 -11.32
CA GLU A 82 17.79 8.79 -10.79
C GLU A 82 17.30 8.61 -9.35
N LEU A 83 16.71 7.46 -9.05
CA LEU A 83 16.23 7.16 -7.70
C LEU A 83 17.39 6.99 -6.72
N GLU A 84 18.45 6.29 -7.09
CA GLU A 84 19.66 6.15 -6.26
C GLU A 84 20.27 7.52 -5.92
N GLN A 85 20.21 8.49 -6.83
CA GLN A 85 20.68 9.86 -6.57
C GLN A 85 19.79 10.64 -5.60
N ILE A 86 18.48 10.41 -5.63
CA ILE A 86 17.52 10.99 -4.67
C ILE A 86 17.75 10.39 -3.28
N GLY A 87 18.13 9.11 -3.22
CA GLY A 87 18.37 8.37 -1.99
C GLY A 87 17.09 7.85 -1.34
N GLN A 88 17.25 6.88 -0.45
CA GLN A 88 16.14 6.31 0.32
C GLN A 88 15.95 7.06 1.64
N GLN A 89 14.69 7.36 1.95
CA GLN A 89 14.28 7.85 3.25
C GLN A 89 14.24 6.71 4.27
N ASP A 90 14.39 7.05 5.54
CA ASP A 90 14.28 6.10 6.64
C ASP A 90 12.82 5.59 6.72
N PRO A 91 12.59 4.25 6.64
CA PRO A 91 11.26 3.67 6.74
C PRO A 91 10.49 4.09 7.99
N SER A 92 11.16 4.40 9.10
CA SER A 92 10.52 4.86 10.34
C SER A 92 9.76 6.18 10.17
N GLN A 93 10.20 7.06 9.25
CA GLN A 93 9.50 8.31 8.97
C GLN A 93 8.19 8.05 8.23
N ALA A 94 8.21 7.17 7.23
CA ALA A 94 7.02 6.76 6.49
C ALA A 94 6.03 6.00 7.39
N ILE A 95 6.52 5.13 8.29
CA ILE A 95 5.68 4.47 9.31
C ILE A 95 5.04 5.48 10.25
N ALA A 96 5.81 6.47 10.75
CA ALA A 96 5.28 7.51 11.62
C ALA A 96 4.21 8.37 10.92
N GLN A 97 4.38 8.66 9.63
CA GLN A 97 3.39 9.36 8.83
C GLN A 97 2.12 8.52 8.63
N ALA A 98 2.28 7.25 8.25
CA ALA A 98 1.19 6.30 8.08
C ALA A 98 0.37 6.11 9.36
N ARG A 99 1.03 6.07 10.53
CA ARG A 99 0.36 6.05 11.83
C ARG A 99 -0.57 7.24 11.99
N ARG A 100 -0.08 8.45 11.71
CA ARG A 100 -0.88 9.68 11.82
C ARG A 100 -2.07 9.67 10.87
N PHE A 101 -1.92 9.08 9.69
CA PHE A 101 -3.02 8.90 8.75
C PHE A 101 -4.09 7.94 9.28
N LEU A 102 -3.69 6.80 9.85
CA LEU A 102 -4.60 5.87 10.50
C LEU A 102 -5.30 6.52 11.70
N ASP A 103 -4.58 7.27 12.52
CA ASP A 103 -5.15 8.01 13.67
C ASP A 103 -6.17 9.07 13.23
N ALA A 104 -6.01 9.64 12.03
CA ALA A 104 -6.98 10.53 11.41
C ALA A 104 -8.16 9.79 10.74
N GLY A 105 -8.21 8.47 10.83
CA GLY A 105 -9.28 7.62 10.32
C GLY A 105 -9.13 7.24 8.83
N ALA A 106 -7.91 7.27 8.29
CA ALA A 106 -7.65 6.61 7.02
C ALA A 106 -8.13 5.16 7.07
N TYR A 107 -8.79 4.71 6.00
CA TYR A 107 -9.33 3.35 5.92
C TYR A 107 -8.21 2.30 5.87
N GLN A 108 -7.13 2.62 5.16
CA GLN A 108 -6.00 1.74 4.92
C GLN A 108 -4.84 2.58 4.39
N ILE A 109 -3.61 2.10 4.51
CA ILE A 109 -2.40 2.75 3.98
C ILE A 109 -1.91 1.97 2.76
N MET A 110 -1.70 2.65 1.64
CA MET A 110 -0.99 2.08 0.50
C MET A 110 0.53 2.25 0.70
N MET A 111 1.30 1.19 0.50
CA MET A 111 2.75 1.24 0.44
C MET A 111 3.19 1.23 -1.03
N GLU A 112 3.98 2.23 -1.43
CA GLU A 112 4.55 2.33 -2.78
C GLU A 112 5.57 1.23 -3.06
N SER A 113 5.66 0.78 -4.31
CA SER A 113 6.67 -0.21 -4.76
C SER A 113 8.06 0.38 -4.96
N GLU A 114 8.14 1.68 -5.27
CA GLU A 114 9.37 2.40 -5.64
C GLU A 114 10.39 2.37 -4.49
N GLY A 115 11.57 1.80 -4.75
CA GLY A 115 12.62 1.61 -3.74
C GLY A 115 12.43 0.38 -2.82
N ILE A 116 11.36 -0.40 -3.00
CA ILE A 116 11.06 -1.60 -2.19
C ILE A 116 11.03 -2.86 -3.07
N THR A 117 10.14 -2.88 -4.06
CA THR A 117 9.94 -3.97 -5.02
C THR A 117 10.27 -3.55 -6.44
N GLU A 118 10.24 -2.24 -6.71
CA GLU A 118 10.54 -1.62 -7.99
C GLU A 118 11.81 -0.76 -7.85
N ASN A 119 12.55 -0.61 -8.96
CA ASN A 119 13.79 0.18 -9.03
C ASN A 119 14.86 -0.20 -8.00
N VAL A 120 14.90 -1.48 -7.61
CA VAL A 120 15.93 -2.03 -6.72
C VAL A 120 16.53 -3.29 -7.34
N PRO A 121 17.83 -3.56 -7.14
CA PRO A 121 18.47 -4.79 -7.63
C PRO A 121 17.95 -6.04 -6.91
N GLU A 122 17.55 -5.88 -5.65
CA GLU A 122 16.97 -6.93 -4.82
C GLU A 122 15.79 -6.36 -4.02
N MET A 123 14.72 -7.14 -3.90
CA MET A 123 13.54 -6.74 -3.16
C MET A 123 13.86 -6.51 -1.67
N GLN A 124 13.50 -5.33 -1.16
CA GLN A 124 13.75 -4.92 0.22
C GLN A 124 12.71 -5.50 1.20
N THR A 125 12.67 -6.82 1.30
CA THR A 125 11.69 -7.61 2.08
C THR A 125 11.52 -7.20 3.55
N LYS A 126 12.54 -6.57 4.15
CA LYS A 126 12.49 -6.08 5.54
C LYS A 126 11.56 -4.87 5.72
N ILE A 127 11.37 -4.06 4.69
CA ILE A 127 10.59 -2.82 4.78
C ILE A 127 9.09 -3.13 4.94
N PRO A 128 8.46 -3.98 4.11
CA PRO A 128 7.09 -4.44 4.35
C PRO A 128 6.91 -5.06 5.73
N ALA A 129 7.88 -5.86 6.21
CA ALA A 129 7.83 -6.47 7.53
C ALA A 129 7.81 -5.41 8.66
N GLN A 130 8.65 -4.39 8.58
CA GLN A 130 8.66 -3.28 9.57
C GLN A 130 7.32 -2.56 9.63
N PHE A 131 6.70 -2.28 8.49
CA PHE A 131 5.36 -1.68 8.47
C PHE A 131 4.30 -2.59 9.06
N ILE A 132 4.35 -3.90 8.78
CA ILE A 132 3.39 -4.86 9.32
C ILE A 132 3.52 -4.96 10.84
N ASP A 133 4.75 -5.02 11.36
CA ASP A 133 5.02 -5.12 12.80
C ASP A 133 4.47 -3.90 13.56
N GLU A 134 4.55 -2.72 12.94
CA GLU A 134 4.10 -1.47 13.55
C GLU A 134 2.60 -1.22 13.31
N LEU A 135 2.12 -1.35 12.08
CA LEU A 135 0.79 -0.88 11.67
C LEU A 135 -0.27 -1.99 11.63
N GLY A 136 0.12 -3.26 11.61
CA GLY A 136 -0.78 -4.39 11.37
C GLY A 136 -1.05 -4.61 9.88
N LEU A 137 -1.06 -5.89 9.46
CA LEU A 137 -1.22 -6.29 8.06
C LEU A 137 -2.56 -5.83 7.46
N GLU A 138 -3.62 -5.85 8.27
CA GLU A 138 -4.97 -5.46 7.89
C GLU A 138 -5.11 -3.99 7.52
N ASN A 139 -4.22 -3.14 8.04
CA ASN A 139 -4.23 -1.69 7.79
C ASN A 139 -3.38 -1.31 6.56
N LEU A 140 -2.75 -2.27 5.90
CA LEU A 140 -1.80 -2.04 4.81
C LEU A 140 -2.30 -2.65 3.50
N MET A 141 -2.00 -1.97 2.39
CA MET A 141 -2.09 -2.47 1.01
C MET A 141 -0.74 -2.26 0.35
N PHE A 142 -0.19 -3.28 -0.29
CA PHE A 142 1.13 -3.20 -0.94
C PHE A 142 0.98 -3.09 -2.45
N GLU A 143 1.68 -2.15 -3.06
CA GLU A 143 1.79 -2.08 -4.51
C GLU A 143 2.62 -3.27 -5.05
N ALA A 144 1.99 -4.02 -5.96
CA ALA A 144 2.54 -5.21 -6.58
C ALA A 144 2.18 -5.21 -8.07
N ALA A 145 2.56 -4.13 -8.77
CA ALA A 145 2.30 -3.94 -10.19
C ALA A 145 3.07 -4.95 -11.09
N ASP A 146 4.18 -5.51 -10.60
CA ASP A 146 4.94 -6.57 -11.27
C ASP A 146 4.42 -7.96 -10.86
N PRO A 147 4.11 -8.85 -11.83
CA PRO A 147 3.57 -10.17 -11.54
C PRO A 147 4.51 -11.13 -10.81
N HIS A 148 5.80 -10.79 -10.69
CA HIS A 148 6.78 -11.51 -9.89
C HIS A 148 6.73 -11.13 -8.40
N VAL A 149 6.06 -10.03 -8.04
CA VAL A 149 6.01 -9.49 -6.66
C VAL A 149 4.86 -10.10 -5.85
N PHE A 150 3.64 -10.18 -6.39
CA PHE A 150 2.50 -10.73 -5.64
C PHE A 150 2.64 -12.20 -5.18
N PRO A 151 3.38 -13.10 -5.88
CA PRO A 151 3.64 -14.45 -5.36
C PRO A 151 4.38 -14.42 -4.03
N TRP A 152 5.35 -13.52 -3.87
CA TRP A 152 6.12 -13.38 -2.63
C TRP A 152 5.23 -12.92 -1.47
N TYR A 153 4.39 -11.89 -1.69
CA TYR A 153 3.47 -11.42 -0.63
C TYR A 153 2.50 -12.52 -0.20
N VAL A 154 1.91 -13.26 -1.15
CA VAL A 154 0.98 -14.36 -0.81
C VAL A 154 1.70 -15.49 -0.09
N GLN A 155 2.95 -15.79 -0.46
CA GLN A 155 3.74 -16.82 0.20
C GLN A 155 4.05 -16.47 1.66
N ASN A 156 4.38 -15.21 1.95
CA ASN A 156 4.85 -14.79 3.27
C ASN A 156 3.71 -14.35 4.20
N TYR A 157 2.63 -13.79 3.66
CA TYR A 157 1.54 -13.19 4.44
C TYR A 157 0.16 -13.82 4.17
N GLY A 158 0.09 -14.82 3.30
CA GLY A 158 -1.13 -15.57 3.01
C GLY A 158 -2.01 -14.98 1.91
N PRO A 159 -3.06 -15.70 1.49
CA PRO A 159 -3.89 -15.31 0.34
C PRO A 159 -4.73 -14.04 0.55
N GLU A 160 -4.97 -13.64 1.80
CA GLU A 160 -5.83 -12.50 2.15
C GLU A 160 -5.03 -11.17 2.27
N VAL A 161 -3.72 -11.17 1.97
CA VAL A 161 -2.91 -9.94 1.92
C VAL A 161 -3.48 -8.96 0.91
N ASN A 162 -3.59 -7.68 1.28
CA ASN A 162 -4.12 -6.64 0.40
C ASN A 162 -3.05 -6.18 -0.57
N LEU A 163 -3.25 -6.40 -1.88
CA LEU A 163 -2.34 -5.97 -2.93
C LEU A 163 -3.03 -5.02 -3.91
N PHE A 164 -2.29 -4.03 -4.37
CA PHE A 164 -2.63 -3.21 -5.51
C PHE A 164 -1.91 -3.77 -6.74
N VAL A 165 -2.68 -4.38 -7.64
CA VAL A 165 -2.18 -5.09 -8.83
C VAL A 165 -2.73 -4.44 -10.09
N ASP A 166 -2.00 -4.56 -11.20
CA ASP A 166 -2.50 -4.11 -12.48
C ASP A 166 -3.72 -4.93 -12.92
N HIS A 167 -4.69 -4.24 -13.54
CA HIS A 167 -5.94 -4.83 -13.99
C HIS A 167 -5.75 -5.99 -14.99
N SER A 168 -4.69 -5.97 -15.81
CA SER A 168 -4.40 -7.05 -16.77
C SER A 168 -3.95 -8.35 -16.09
N GLN A 169 -3.51 -8.28 -14.83
CA GLN A 169 -2.95 -9.40 -14.08
C GLN A 169 -3.96 -10.03 -13.11
N ILE A 170 -5.20 -9.50 -13.03
CA ILE A 170 -6.18 -9.92 -12.02
C ILE A 170 -6.49 -11.43 -12.07
N VAL A 171 -6.57 -12.03 -13.26
CA VAL A 171 -6.83 -13.46 -13.43
C VAL A 171 -5.66 -14.29 -12.89
N GLN A 172 -4.44 -13.86 -13.19
CA GLN A 172 -3.22 -14.51 -12.72
C GLN A 172 -3.14 -14.48 -11.19
N PHE A 173 -3.41 -13.33 -10.59
CA PHE A 173 -3.37 -13.13 -9.16
C PHE A 173 -4.46 -13.93 -8.42
N GLU A 174 -5.70 -13.93 -8.91
CA GLU A 174 -6.79 -14.68 -8.26
C GLU A 174 -6.64 -16.20 -8.39
N CYS A 175 -6.07 -16.68 -9.50
CA CYS A 175 -5.71 -18.09 -9.62
C CYS A 175 -4.61 -18.48 -8.61
N LEU A 176 -3.65 -17.59 -8.35
CA LEU A 176 -2.61 -17.79 -7.34
C LEU A 176 -3.17 -17.80 -5.92
N ARG A 177 -4.02 -16.82 -5.56
CA ARG A 177 -4.71 -16.77 -4.26
C ARG A 177 -5.58 -18.00 -4.01
N SER A 178 -6.18 -18.54 -5.06
CA SER A 178 -7.02 -19.75 -4.99
C SER A 178 -6.20 -21.04 -4.98
N GLY A 179 -4.87 -20.97 -5.09
CA GLY A 179 -3.99 -22.13 -5.13
C GLY A 179 -4.12 -22.99 -6.40
N ILE A 180 -4.82 -22.52 -7.43
CA ILE A 180 -5.08 -23.25 -8.68
C ILE A 180 -4.06 -22.93 -9.79
N TRP A 181 -3.15 -21.99 -9.52
CA TRP A 181 -2.06 -21.60 -10.40
C TRP A 181 -0.94 -20.96 -9.57
N GLY A 182 0.26 -20.84 -10.13
CA GLY A 182 1.38 -20.13 -9.51
C GLY A 182 2.72 -20.76 -9.86
N PRO A 183 3.85 -20.09 -9.54
CA PRO A 183 5.15 -20.72 -9.55
C PRO A 183 5.13 -22.04 -8.78
N HIS A 184 6.04 -22.96 -9.10
CA HIS A 184 6.02 -24.34 -8.58
C HIS A 184 5.78 -24.43 -7.07
N ASP A 185 6.28 -23.47 -6.29
CA ASP A 185 6.16 -23.43 -4.83
C ASP A 185 4.78 -23.06 -4.27
N LEU A 186 3.87 -22.53 -5.09
CA LEU A 186 2.54 -22.06 -4.64
C LEU A 186 1.38 -22.89 -5.17
N PHE A 187 1.53 -23.60 -6.29
CA PHE A 187 0.46 -24.44 -6.84
C PHE A 187 -0.01 -25.49 -5.81
N GLY A 188 -1.30 -25.48 -5.48
CA GLY A 188 -1.93 -26.38 -4.51
C GLY A 188 -1.55 -26.13 -3.04
N ARG A 189 -0.73 -25.11 -2.75
CA ARG A 189 -0.17 -24.85 -1.40
C ARG A 189 -0.70 -23.58 -0.73
N VAL A 190 -1.42 -22.73 -1.46
CA VAL A 190 -2.04 -21.53 -0.91
C VAL A 190 -3.40 -21.86 -0.30
N HIS A 191 -3.49 -21.82 1.03
CA HIS A 191 -4.71 -22.09 1.79
C HIS A 191 -4.82 -21.12 2.97
N THR A 192 -6.05 -20.85 3.42
CA THR A 192 -6.31 -20.14 4.67
C THR A 192 -7.45 -20.80 5.42
N PHE A 193 -7.35 -20.88 6.74
CA PHE A 193 -8.42 -21.41 7.58
C PHE A 193 -9.42 -20.29 7.88
N LYS A 194 -10.60 -20.36 7.26
CA LYS A 194 -11.71 -19.46 7.61
C LYS A 194 -12.47 -20.09 8.78
N GLY A 195 -12.37 -19.47 9.95
CA GLY A 195 -13.20 -19.85 11.10
C GLY A 195 -14.69 -19.71 10.81
N ASP A 196 -15.53 -20.20 11.71
CA ASP A 196 -16.98 -20.45 11.59
C ASP A 196 -17.85 -19.18 11.36
N GLY A 197 -17.24 -18.01 11.16
CA GLY A 197 -17.91 -16.71 11.12
C GLY A 197 -18.58 -16.31 12.45
N ARG A 198 -18.22 -16.97 13.56
CA ARG A 198 -18.82 -16.78 14.90
C ARG A 198 -17.76 -16.44 15.97
N SER A 199 -17.05 -15.34 15.78
CA SER A 199 -16.25 -14.65 16.82
C SER A 199 -15.53 -13.47 16.17
N ALA A 200 -15.42 -12.27 16.74
CA ALA A 200 -16.04 -11.60 17.88
C ALA A 200 -15.96 -10.08 17.60
#